data_AF-A0A848FYG1-F1
#
_entry.id   AF-A0A848FYG1-F1
#
_cell.length_a   1.000
_cell.length_b   1.000
_cell.length_c   1.000
_cell.angle_alpha   90.00
_cell.angle_beta   90.00
_cell.angle_gamma   90.00
#
_symmetry.space_group_name_H-M   'P 1'
#
loop_
_entity.id
_entity.type
_entity.pdbx_description
1 polymer ?
#
loop_
_entity_poly.entity_id
_entity_poly.type
_entity_poly.pdbx_seq_one_letter_code
_entity_poly.pdbx_strand_id
1 'polypeptide(L)'
;MTTPSVIKGLLLALPVLVLSYIFFFSKNGNGGVGGGGYDLSQLYYSFFALIYLLLLNIFFLIQGAQTNRYFLLVGVIFFLIVLFVFLRMLW
;
A
#
# COMPACT_ATOMS: atom_id res chain seq x y z
N MET A 1 -21.71 11.09 6.52
CA MET A 1 -21.11 10.63 7.79
C MET A 1 -19.64 11.03 7.80
N THR A 2 -19.20 11.83 8.77
CA THR A 2 -17.79 12.25 8.90
C THR A 2 -17.00 11.18 9.63
N THR A 3 -16.16 10.42 8.91
CA THR A 3 -15.28 9.44 9.56
C THR A 3 -14.22 10.18 10.39
N PRO A 4 -14.03 9.82 11.67
CA PRO A 4 -13.01 10.43 12.53
C PRO A 4 -11.61 10.32 11.90
N SER A 5 -10.78 11.35 12.06
CA SER A 5 -9.41 11.39 11.51
C SER A 5 -8.55 10.22 11.98
N VAL A 6 -8.78 9.73 13.20
CA VAL A 6 -8.11 8.54 13.76
C VAL A 6 -8.39 7.30 12.91
N ILE A 7 -9.64 7.10 12.48
CA ILE A 7 -10.03 5.95 11.65
C ILE A 7 -9.41 6.07 10.27
N LYS A 8 -9.38 7.27 9.67
CA LYS A 8 -8.72 7.49 8.36
C LYS A 8 -7.22 7.18 8.42
N GLY A 9 -6.56 7.56 9.51
CA GLY A 9 -5.18 7.21 9.78
C GLY A 9 -4.96 5.70 9.90
N LEU A 10 -5.82 5.01 10.67
CA LEU A 10 -5.75 3.55 10.80
C LEU A 10 -5.96 2.82 9.46
N LEU A 11 -6.90 3.29 8.64
CA LEU A 11 -7.13 2.75 7.29
C LEU A 11 -5.92 2.95 6.37
N LEU A 12 -5.22 4.08 6.47
CA LEU A 12 -3.98 4.32 5.74
C LEU A 12 -2.82 3.47 6.26
N ALA A 13 -2.76 3.20 7.56
CA ALA A 13 -1.69 2.41 8.18
C ALA A 13 -1.78 0.91 7.84
N LEU A 14 -2.99 0.38 7.62
CA LEU A 14 -3.23 -1.03 7.26
C LEU A 14 -2.36 -1.53 6.09
N PRO A 15 -2.37 -0.91 4.90
CA PRO A 15 -1.52 -1.35 3.79
C PRO A 15 -0.03 -1.24 4.12
N VAL A 16 0.38 -0.25 4.93
CA VAL A 16 1.78 -0.12 5.39
C VAL A 16 2.19 -1.29 6.27
N LEU A 17 1.34 -1.67 7.22
CA LEU A 17 1.58 -2.81 8.13
C LEU A 17 1.64 -4.12 7.36
N VAL A 18 0.70 -4.34 6.42
CA VAL A 18 0.66 -5.55 5.60
C VAL A 18 1.92 -5.67 4.75
N LEU A 19 2.29 -4.60 4.04
CA LEU A 19 3.51 -4.62 3.22
C LEU A 19 4.76 -4.76 4.10
N SER A 20 4.85 -4.04 5.22
CA SER A 20 6.00 -4.17 6.14
C SER A 20 6.12 -5.59 6.70
N TYR A 21 5.01 -6.24 7.06
CA TYR A 21 5.02 -7.63 7.49
C TYR A 21 5.57 -8.54 6.39
N ILE A 22 5.08 -8.38 5.15
CA ILE A 22 5.49 -9.23 4.04
C ILE A 22 6.97 -8.98 3.67
N PHE A 23 7.41 -7.73 3.60
CA PHE A 23 8.78 -7.41 3.19
C PHE A 23 9.83 -7.67 4.27
N PHE A 24 9.52 -7.44 5.56
CA PHE A 24 10.50 -7.57 6.64
C PHE A 24 10.42 -8.91 7.39
N PHE A 25 9.23 -9.52 7.49
CA PHE A 25 9.01 -10.75 8.26
C PHE A 25 8.86 -12.01 7.39
N SER A 26 8.63 -11.89 6.07
CA SER A 26 8.75 -13.03 5.15
C SER A 26 10.23 -13.36 4.86
N LYS A 27 11.04 -13.54 5.91
CA LYS A 27 12.45 -13.94 5.83
C LYS A 27 12.67 -15.45 5.68
N ASN A 28 11.62 -16.22 5.36
CA ASN A 28 11.75 -17.67 5.12
C ASN A 28 11.90 -18.05 3.64
N GLY A 29 12.02 -17.08 2.73
CA GLY A 29 12.45 -17.31 1.34
C GLY A 29 13.89 -16.83 1.16
N ASN A 30 14.81 -17.76 0.88
CA ASN A 30 16.26 -17.59 0.87
C ASN A 30 16.80 -16.33 0.18
N GLY A 31 17.88 -15.81 0.77
CA GLY A 31 18.65 -14.70 0.23
C GLY A 31 19.31 -15.01 -1.12
N GLY A 32 19.33 -14.00 -1.98
CA GLY A 32 20.14 -13.93 -3.18
C GLY A 32 20.23 -12.46 -3.62
N VAL A 33 21.41 -11.86 -3.46
CA VAL A 33 21.76 -10.61 -4.12
C VAL A 33 21.84 -10.93 -5.62
N GLY A 34 20.75 -10.65 -6.35
CA GLY A 34 20.65 -10.86 -7.79
C GLY A 34 19.62 -11.91 -8.19
N GLY A 35 18.53 -11.45 -8.80
CA GLY A 35 17.77 -12.19 -9.81
C GLY A 35 16.81 -13.28 -9.33
N GLY A 36 15.52 -12.97 -9.30
CA GLY A 36 14.47 -13.96 -9.61
C GLY A 36 13.92 -14.78 -8.45
N GLY A 37 13.39 -14.12 -7.41
CA GLY A 37 12.80 -14.82 -6.26
C GLY A 37 11.80 -13.99 -5.46
N TYR A 38 11.01 -13.12 -6.08
CA TYR A 38 9.82 -12.63 -5.40
C TYR A 38 8.81 -13.78 -5.35
N ASP A 39 8.51 -14.28 -4.14
CA ASP A 39 7.45 -15.26 -3.96
C ASP A 39 6.17 -14.70 -4.58
N LEU A 40 5.46 -15.54 -5.33
CA LEU A 40 4.20 -15.19 -6.00
C LEU A 40 3.20 -14.52 -5.04
N SER A 41 3.27 -14.88 -3.75
CA SER A 41 2.53 -14.25 -2.66
C SER A 41 2.80 -12.75 -2.52
N GLN A 42 4.06 -12.30 -2.57
CA GLN A 42 4.43 -10.88 -2.44
C GLN A 42 3.87 -10.04 -3.59
N LEU A 43 3.83 -10.61 -4.80
CA LEU A 43 3.24 -9.98 -5.97
C LEU A 43 1.72 -9.83 -5.79
N TYR A 44 1.03 -10.88 -5.35
CA TYR A 44 -0.41 -10.81 -5.07
C TYR A 44 -0.74 -9.80 -3.97
N TYR A 45 0.00 -9.80 -2.86
CA TYR A 45 -0.26 -8.86 -1.78
C TYR A 45 0.01 -7.41 -2.18
N SER A 46 1.06 -7.16 -2.96
CA SER A 46 1.36 -5.82 -3.49
C SER A 46 0.27 -5.35 -4.44
N PHE A 47 -0.27 -6.25 -5.28
CA PHE A 47 -1.41 -5.96 -6.15
C PHE A 47 -2.68 -5.62 -5.36
N PHE A 48 -3.02 -6.42 -4.34
CA PHE A 48 -4.18 -6.12 -3.47
C PHE A 48 -3.98 -4.82 -2.68
N ALA A 49 -2.76 -4.51 -2.24
CA ALA A 49 -2.45 -3.25 -1.59
C ALA A 49 -2.64 -2.05 -2.53
N LEU A 50 -2.28 -2.17 -3.82
CA LEU A 50 -2.56 -1.16 -4.83
C LEU A 50 -4.05 -0.91 -5.02
N ILE A 51 -4.84 -1.99 -5.17
CA ILE A 51 -6.30 -1.87 -5.30
C ILE A 51 -6.89 -1.22 -4.04
N TYR A 52 -6.44 -1.65 -2.86
CA TYR A 52 -6.91 -1.09 -1.60
C TYR A 52 -6.61 0.42 -1.49
N LEU A 53 -5.37 0.84 -1.77
CA LEU A 53 -4.98 2.25 -1.75
C LEU A 53 -5.75 3.07 -2.79
N LEU A 54 -6.01 2.52 -3.97
CA LEU A 54 -6.83 3.16 -4.99
C LEU A 54 -8.25 3.42 -4.48
N LEU A 55 -8.89 2.37 -3.95
CA LEU A 55 -10.25 2.46 -3.38
C LEU A 55 -10.30 3.44 -2.21
N LEU A 56 -9.28 3.44 -1.35
CA LEU A 56 -9.20 4.35 -0.21
C LEU A 56 -9.08 5.82 -0.65
N ASN A 57 -8.28 6.11 -1.68
CA ASN A 57 -8.18 7.45 -2.25
C ASN A 57 -9.51 7.88 -2.90
N ILE A 58 -10.19 7.00 -3.64
CA ILE A 58 -11.52 7.28 -4.19
C ILE A 58 -12.52 7.60 -3.07
N PHE A 59 -12.50 6.81 -1.99
CA PHE A 59 -13.35 7.04 -0.82
C PHE A 59 -13.08 8.41 -0.17
N PHE A 60 -11.81 8.80 0.00
CA PHE A 60 -11.44 10.11 0.53
C PHE A 60 -11.82 11.27 -0.40
N LEU A 61 -11.78 11.07 -1.73
CA LEU A 61 -12.28 12.04 -2.70
C LEU A 61 -13.78 12.26 -2.56
N ILE A 62 -14.57 11.17 -2.47
CA ILE A 62 -16.04 11.21 -2.33
C ILE A 62 -16.45 11.90 -1.02
N GLN A 63 -15.72 11.67 0.07
CA GLN A 63 -15.99 12.32 1.36
C GLN A 63 -15.64 13.82 1.41
N GLY A 64 -15.01 14.36 0.37
CA GLY A 64 -14.61 15.75 0.27
C GLY A 64 -13.10 15.92 0.20
N ALA A 65 -12.61 16.27 -0.99
CA ALA A 65 -11.20 16.43 -1.28
C ALA A 65 -10.52 17.51 -0.40
N GLN A 66 -11.20 18.61 -0.10
CA GLN A 66 -10.65 19.70 0.71
C GLN A 66 -10.40 19.27 2.16
N THR A 67 -11.36 18.57 2.76
CA THR A 67 -11.27 18.07 4.14
C THR A 67 -10.22 16.96 4.28
N ASN A 68 -10.03 16.16 3.23
CA ASN A 68 -9.13 15.01 3.23
C ASN A 68 -7.80 15.26 2.50
N ARG A 69 -7.47 16.51 2.16
CA ARG A 69 -6.32 16.84 1.30
C ARG A 69 -5.01 16.18 1.73
N TYR A 70 -4.73 16.15 3.04
CA TYR A 70 -3.51 15.55 3.57
C TYR A 70 -3.53 14.02 3.48
N PHE A 71 -4.67 13.40 3.78
CA PHE A 71 -4.84 11.95 3.66
C PHE A 71 -4.78 11.48 2.20
N LEU A 72 -5.32 12.28 1.27
CA LEU A 72 -5.20 12.04 -0.16
C LEU A 72 -3.75 12.16 -0.63
N LEU A 73 -3.04 13.21 -0.21
CA LEU A 73 -1.65 13.42 -0.61
C LEU A 73 -0.75 12.28 -0.10
N VAL A 74 -0.89 11.92 1.17
CA VAL A 74 -0.18 10.75 1.75
C VAL A 74 -0.60 9.46 1.05
N GLY A 75 -1.88 9.26 0.79
CA GLY A 75 -2.40 8.08 0.11
C GLY A 75 -1.88 7.93 -1.32
N VAL A 76 -1.73 9.03 -2.06
CA VAL A 76 -1.16 9.05 -3.41
C VAL A 76 0.33 8.76 -3.37
N ILE A 77 1.09 9.37 -2.45
CA ILE A 77 2.53 9.08 -2.28
C ILE A 77 2.71 7.60 -1.97
N PHE A 78 1.94 7.04 -1.04
CA PHE A 78 2.00 5.63 -0.70
C PHE A 78 1.65 4.75 -1.91
N PHE A 79 0.59 5.09 -2.65
CA PHE A 79 0.21 4.37 -3.86
C PHE A 79 1.36 4.33 -4.87
N LEU A 80 2.04 5.45 -5.11
CA LEU A 80 3.18 5.53 -6.02
C LEU A 80 4.37 4.69 -5.55
N ILE A 81 4.66 4.69 -4.24
CA ILE A 81 5.74 3.85 -3.68
C ILE A 81 5.42 2.36 -3.91
N VAL A 82 4.20 1.93 -3.56
CA VAL A 82 3.78 0.52 -3.74
C VAL A 82 3.78 0.15 -5.22
N LEU A 83 3.35 1.06 -6.10
CA LEU A 83 3.35 0.85 -7.54
C LEU A 83 4.77 0.66 -8.08
N PHE A 84 5.70 1.51 -7.66
CA PHE A 84 7.11 1.38 -8.04
C PHE A 84 7.70 0.05 -7.58
N VAL A 85 7.43 -0.35 -6.34
CA VAL A 85 7.88 -1.65 -5.81
C VAL A 85 7.26 -2.81 -6.58
N PHE A 86 5.96 -2.76 -6.88
CA PHE A 86 5.27 -3.78 -7.65
C PHE A 86 5.81 -3.90 -9.08
N LEU A 87 6.05 -2.78 -9.76
CA LEU A 87 6.66 -2.77 -11.09
C LEU A 87 8.09 -3.35 -11.07
N ARG A 88 8.86 -3.05 -10.02
CA ARG A 88 10.18 -3.65 -9.81
C ARG A 88 10.12 -5.15 -9.58
N MET A 89 9.03 -5.70 -9.04
CA MET A 89 8.86 -7.14 -8.86
C MET A 89 8.51 -7.88 -10.16
N LEU A 90 7.97 -7.19 -11.15
CA LEU A 90 7.55 -7.74 -12.44
C LEU A 90 8.69 -7.90 -13.44
N TRP A 91 9.82 -7.21 -13.23
CA TRP A 91 11.02 -7.21 -14.07
C TRP A 91 12.17 -7.93 -13.37
#